data_AF-A0A233V9S6-F1
#
_entry.id   AF-A0A233V9S6-F1
#
_cell.length_a   1.000
_cell.length_b   1.000
_cell.length_c   1.000
_cell.angle_alpha   90.00
_cell.angle_beta   90.00
_cell.angle_gamma   90.00
#
_symmetry.space_group_name_H-M   'P 1'
#
loop_
_entity.id
_entity.type
_entity.pdbx_description
1 polymer ?
#
loop_
_entity_poly.entity_id
_entity_poly.type
_entity_poly.pdbx_seq_one_letter_code
_entity_poly.pdbx_strand_id
1 'polypeptide(L)'
;MKIKSNNTFKVNRKRLLKNAENIGLKFEECNLGLRAIRDYGDKESYRFGSNNSIVAILEKDILKLLLASHGDICGFEFEKGDLFGKKIECYGDVYDCMLMMDVLKLLDGCIVEVEK
;
A
#
# COMPACT_ATOMS: atom_id res chain seq x y z
N MET A 1 7.21 -13.25 13.50
CA MET A 1 7.07 -12.78 12.10
C MET A 1 5.59 -12.49 11.86
N LYS A 2 5.19 -11.22 11.77
CA LYS A 2 3.79 -10.86 11.49
C LYS A 2 3.63 -10.78 9.99
N ILE A 3 2.97 -11.78 9.43
CA ILE A 3 2.89 -12.06 7.98
C ILE A 3 1.81 -11.20 7.29
N LYS A 4 0.98 -10.46 8.04
CA LYS A 4 -0.09 -9.62 7.48
C LYS A 4 -0.27 -8.35 8.31
N SER A 5 0.08 -7.22 7.72
CA SER A 5 -0.12 -5.90 8.30
C SER A 5 -1.32 -5.23 7.63
N ASN A 6 -2.42 -5.13 8.38
CA ASN A 6 -3.60 -4.37 7.97
C ASN A 6 -3.41 -2.92 8.40
N ASN A 7 -3.06 -2.05 7.47
CA ASN A 7 -2.95 -0.62 7.77
C ASN A 7 -4.30 0.04 7.47
N THR A 8 -4.95 0.57 8.49
CA THR A 8 -6.24 1.26 8.32
C THR A 8 -6.06 2.75 8.51
N PHE A 9 -6.52 3.53 7.52
CA PHE A 9 -6.40 4.97 7.51
C PHE A 9 -7.76 5.59 7.26
N LYS A 10 -8.10 6.62 8.04
CA LYS A 10 -9.13 7.57 7.64
C LYS A 10 -8.50 8.58 6.68
N VAL A 11 -9.11 8.75 5.52
CA VAL A 11 -8.51 9.50 4.41
C VAL A 11 -9.47 10.51 3.77
N ASN A 12 -8.90 11.56 3.19
CA ASN A 12 -9.61 12.38 2.23
C ASN A 12 -9.79 11.60 0.92
N ARG A 13 -10.97 11.01 0.71
CA ARG A 13 -11.30 10.17 -0.45
C ARG A 13 -10.96 10.82 -1.79
N LYS A 14 -11.29 12.11 -1.98
CA LYS A 14 -11.04 12.82 -3.25
C LYS A 14 -9.54 12.94 -3.54
N ARG A 15 -8.75 13.30 -2.52
CA ARG A 15 -7.30 13.42 -2.67
C ARG A 15 -6.64 12.05 -2.87
N LEU A 16 -7.07 11.03 -2.12
CA LEU A 16 -6.57 9.66 -2.29
C LEU A 16 -6.77 9.16 -3.72
N LEU A 17 -7.98 9.31 -4.29
CA LEU A 17 -8.27 8.84 -5.64
C LEU A 17 -7.44 9.58 -6.69
N LYS A 18 -7.20 10.89 -6.51
CA LYS A 18 -6.30 11.67 -7.38
C LYS A 18 -4.84 11.18 -7.27
N ASN A 19 -4.37 10.90 -6.06
CA ASN A 19 -3.02 10.36 -5.83
C ASN A 19 -2.87 8.99 -6.50
N ALA A 20 -3.89 8.13 -6.37
CA ALA A 20 -3.94 6.81 -7.01
C ALA A 20 -3.85 6.91 -8.54
N GLU A 21 -4.60 7.83 -9.15
CA GLU A 21 -4.53 8.10 -10.59
C GLU A 21 -3.12 8.54 -11.02
N ASN A 22 -2.48 9.42 -10.26
CA ASN A 22 -1.12 9.92 -10.56
C ASN A 22 -0.06 8.81 -10.54
N ILE A 23 -0.22 7.79 -9.69
CA ILE A 23 0.69 6.64 -9.68
C ILE A 23 0.22 5.54 -10.63
N GLY A 24 -0.95 5.65 -11.27
CA GLY A 24 -1.56 4.65 -12.14
C GLY A 24 -2.23 3.48 -11.42
N LEU A 25 -2.55 3.64 -10.13
CA LEU A 25 -3.26 2.66 -9.32
C LEU A 25 -4.77 2.81 -9.55
N LYS A 26 -5.35 1.89 -10.32
CA LYS A 26 -6.77 1.95 -10.70
C LYS A 26 -7.64 1.30 -9.63
N PHE A 27 -8.57 2.08 -9.09
CA PHE A 27 -9.63 1.58 -8.22
C PHE A 27 -10.81 1.10 -9.05
N GLU A 28 -11.24 -0.13 -8.81
CA GLU A 28 -12.40 -0.77 -9.43
C GLU A 28 -13.47 -1.04 -8.37
N GLU A 29 -14.74 -1.02 -8.76
CA GLU A 29 -15.83 -1.36 -7.84
C GLU A 29 -15.83 -2.85 -7.50
N CYS A 30 -16.06 -3.15 -6.23
CA CYS A 30 -16.20 -4.51 -5.72
C CYS A 30 -17.22 -4.56 -4.57
N ASN A 31 -17.51 -5.77 -4.08
CA ASN A 31 -18.48 -5.98 -3.00
C ASN A 31 -18.09 -5.32 -1.65
N LEU A 32 -16.86 -4.79 -1.53
CA LEU A 32 -16.31 -4.13 -0.34
C LEU A 32 -16.08 -2.62 -0.55
N GLY A 33 -16.60 -2.03 -1.63
CA GLY A 33 -16.36 -0.64 -2.01
C GLY A 33 -15.44 -0.55 -3.22
N LEU A 34 -14.40 0.28 -3.15
CA LEU A 34 -13.40 0.36 -4.21
C LEU A 34 -12.17 -0.47 -3.87
N ARG A 35 -11.64 -1.22 -4.83
CA ARG A 35 -10.42 -2.02 -4.67
C ARG A 35 -9.41 -1.68 -5.75
N ALA A 36 -8.15 -1.55 -5.37
CA ALA A 36 -7.04 -1.48 -6.30
C ALA A 36 -5.97 -2.50 -5.93
N ILE A 37 -5.32 -3.08 -6.94
CA ILE A 37 -4.22 -4.02 -6.76
C ILE A 37 -3.08 -3.57 -7.67
N ARG A 38 -1.86 -3.63 -7.16
CA ARG A 38 -0.65 -3.51 -7.96
C ARG A 38 0.38 -4.48 -7.44
N ASP A 39 0.93 -5.28 -8.34
CA ASP A 39 2.03 -6.17 -8.07
C ASP A 39 3.35 -5.56 -8.57
N TYR A 40 4.45 -5.91 -7.89
CA TYR A 40 5.81 -5.56 -8.27
C TYR A 40 6.62 -6.85 -8.35
N GLY A 41 7.29 -7.04 -9.48
CA GLY A 41 8.09 -8.22 -9.76
C GLY A 41 8.35 -8.33 -11.25
N ASP A 42 9.46 -8.95 -11.61
CA ASP A 42 9.70 -9.38 -12.99
C ASP A 42 9.22 -10.82 -13.20
N LYS A 43 9.40 -11.31 -14.43
CA LYS A 43 8.99 -12.67 -14.81
C LYS A 43 9.60 -13.75 -13.93
N GLU A 44 10.80 -13.54 -13.37
CA GLU A 44 11.41 -14.49 -12.44
C GLU A 44 10.80 -14.37 -11.04
N SER A 45 10.58 -13.16 -10.52
CA SER A 45 9.90 -12.95 -9.24
C SER A 45 8.53 -13.65 -9.20
N TYR A 46 7.76 -13.56 -10.28
CA TYR A 46 6.47 -14.26 -10.40
C TYR A 46 6.61 -15.78 -10.42
N ARG A 47 7.64 -16.31 -11.09
CA ARG A 47 7.90 -17.77 -11.15
C ARG A 47 8.22 -18.35 -9.78
N PHE A 48 8.88 -17.58 -8.93
CA PHE A 48 9.28 -18.00 -7.58
C PHE A 48 8.32 -17.52 -6.48
N GLY A 49 7.17 -16.92 -6.84
CA GLY A 49 6.18 -16.42 -5.86
C GLY A 49 6.76 -15.37 -4.91
N SER A 50 7.78 -14.63 -5.35
CA SER A 50 8.51 -13.63 -4.56
C SER A 50 8.06 -12.20 -4.91
N ASN A 51 6.86 -12.03 -5.45
CA ASN A 51 6.32 -10.72 -5.82
C ASN A 51 5.90 -9.92 -4.57
N ASN A 52 5.96 -8.61 -4.72
CA ASN A 52 5.40 -7.67 -3.75
C ASN A 52 4.07 -7.16 -4.25
N SER A 53 3.20 -6.70 -3.35
CA SER A 53 1.91 -6.14 -3.76
C SER A 53 1.40 -5.03 -2.84
N ILE A 54 0.65 -4.11 -3.46
CA ILE A 54 -0.30 -3.22 -2.78
C ILE A 54 -1.69 -3.77 -3.06
N VAL A 55 -2.45 -4.04 -2.00
CA VAL A 55 -3.90 -4.18 -2.09
C VAL A 55 -4.55 -3.07 -1.26
N ALA A 56 -5.26 -2.19 -1.95
CA ALA A 56 -5.98 -1.08 -1.36
C ALA A 56 -7.48 -1.34 -1.43
N ILE A 57 -8.17 -1.26 -0.29
CA ILE A 57 -9.64 -1.35 -0.20
C ILE A 57 -10.14 -0.05 0.43
N LEU A 58 -10.96 0.68 -0.30
CA LEU A 58 -11.48 1.98 0.09
C LEU A 58 -13.01 1.93 0.21
N GLU A 59 -13.48 1.94 1.46
CA GLU A 59 -14.89 1.99 1.80
C GLU A 59 -15.19 3.36 2.43
N LYS A 60 -16.07 4.15 1.79
CA LYS A 60 -16.33 5.55 2.19
C LYS A 60 -15.01 6.35 2.30
N ASP A 61 -14.61 6.74 3.50
CA ASP A 61 -13.39 7.47 3.85
C ASP A 61 -12.37 6.60 4.60
N ILE A 62 -12.58 5.28 4.68
CA ILE A 62 -11.69 4.33 5.33
C ILE A 62 -10.91 3.56 4.25
N LEU A 63 -9.59 3.71 4.26
CA LEU A 63 -8.65 2.99 3.42
C LEU A 63 -7.98 1.88 4.23
N LYS A 64 -8.12 0.64 3.76
CA LYS A 64 -7.33 -0.51 4.23
C LYS A 64 -6.23 -0.79 3.21
N LEU A 65 -4.98 -0.69 3.64
CA LEU A 65 -3.80 -1.04 2.88
C LEU A 65 -3.17 -2.32 3.42
N LEU A 66 -3.20 -3.34 2.57
CA LEU A 66 -2.46 -4.57 2.70
C LEU A 66 -1.20 -4.42 1.85
N LEU A 67 -0.05 -4.47 2.50
CA LEU A 67 1.25 -4.34 1.85
C LEU A 67 2.01 -5.64 2.07
N ALA A 68 2.47 -6.22 0.98
CA ALA A 68 3.15 -7.50 0.99
C ALA A 68 4.51 -7.38 0.31
N SER A 69 5.54 -7.90 0.96
CA SER A 69 6.95 -7.88 0.57
C SER A 69 7.53 -9.28 0.62
N HIS A 70 8.58 -9.53 -0.17
CA HIS A 70 9.31 -10.80 -0.14
C HIS A 70 8.41 -12.02 -0.41
N GLY A 71 7.50 -11.94 -1.39
CA GLY A 71 6.58 -13.06 -1.69
C GLY A 71 5.50 -13.25 -0.63
N ASP A 72 4.91 -12.16 -0.16
CA ASP A 72 3.92 -12.14 0.93
C ASP A 72 4.42 -12.67 2.29
N ILE A 73 5.74 -12.83 2.45
CA ILE A 73 6.37 -13.30 3.69
C ILE A 73 6.42 -12.17 4.74
N CYS A 74 6.60 -10.93 4.28
CA CYS A 74 6.70 -9.74 5.12
C CYS A 74 5.57 -8.75 4.82
N GLY A 75 5.08 -8.05 5.83
CA GLY A 75 4.16 -6.93 5.68
C GLY A 75 4.69 -5.66 6.35
N PHE A 76 4.38 -4.50 5.79
CA PHE A 76 4.72 -3.20 6.38
C PHE A 76 3.59 -2.70 7.29
N GLU A 77 3.90 -2.38 8.54
CA GLU A 77 2.99 -1.67 9.46
C GLU A 77 3.44 -0.21 9.56
N PHE A 78 2.49 0.73 9.55
CA PHE A 78 2.77 2.14 9.82
C PHE A 78 2.35 2.51 11.24
N GLU A 79 3.25 3.14 11.99
CA GLU A 79 2.89 3.86 13.20
C GLU A 79 2.52 5.32 12.89
N LYS A 80 1.79 5.99 13.80
CA LYS A 80 1.44 7.42 13.66
C LYS A 80 2.66 8.33 13.41
N GLY A 81 3.85 7.93 13.84
CA GLY A 81 5.10 8.67 13.65
C GLY A 81 5.81 8.43 12.29
N ASP A 82 5.50 7.35 11.58
CA ASP A 82 6.23 6.94 10.38
C ASP A 82 5.75 7.67 9.12
N LEU A 83 4.48 8.08 9.13
CA LEU A 83 3.82 8.74 8.00
C LEU A 83 4.28 10.19 7.78
N PHE A 84 5.04 10.76 8.71
CA PHE A 84 5.53 12.15 8.70
C PHE A 84 7.06 12.26 8.68
N GLY A 85 7.73 11.40 7.90
CA GLY A 85 9.09 11.65 7.45
C GLY A 85 10.22 10.86 8.11
N LYS A 86 9.98 9.61 8.54
CA LYS A 86 11.10 8.74 8.96
C LYS A 86 11.06 7.38 8.27
N LYS A 87 12.22 7.08 7.67
CA LYS A 87 12.69 5.82 7.06
C LYS A 87 11.72 4.64 7.23
N ILE A 88 10.99 4.32 6.17
CA ILE A 88 10.51 2.95 6.01
C ILE A 88 11.74 2.09 5.79
N GLU A 89 11.95 1.08 6.64
CA GLU A 89 12.99 0.08 6.45
C GLU A 89 12.64 -0.77 5.23
N CYS A 90 13.25 -0.43 4.10
CA CYS A 90 13.24 -1.24 2.89
C CYS A 90 14.29 -2.35 3.04
N TYR A 91 13.94 -3.60 2.73
CA TYR A 91 14.88 -4.73 2.82
C TYR A 91 15.95 -4.73 1.70
N GLY A 92 15.94 -3.70 0.85
CA GLY A 92 17.00 -3.42 -0.12
C GLY A 92 16.75 -3.97 -1.52
N ASP A 93 15.59 -4.60 -1.77
CA ASP A 93 15.16 -4.96 -3.12
C ASP A 93 14.52 -3.75 -3.85
N VAL A 94 14.70 -3.68 -5.17
CA VAL A 94 14.09 -2.69 -6.05
C VAL A 94 12.57 -2.72 -5.93
N TYR A 95 11.96 -3.91 -5.82
CA TYR A 95 10.51 -4.02 -5.69
C TYR A 95 9.98 -3.50 -4.36
N ASP A 96 10.75 -3.63 -3.28
CA ASP A 96 10.41 -3.04 -1.98
C ASP A 96 10.47 -1.51 -2.08
N CYS A 97 11.50 -0.96 -2.74
CA CYS A 97 11.61 0.48 -2.98
C CYS A 97 10.44 1.03 -3.80
N MET A 98 10.07 0.34 -4.90
CA MET A 98 8.94 0.74 -5.75
C MET A 98 7.62 0.71 -4.99
N LEU A 99 7.37 -0.38 -4.25
CA LEU A 99 6.22 -0.54 -3.37
C LEU A 99 6.10 0.64 -2.41
N MET A 100 7.18 0.94 -1.67
CA MET A 100 7.15 1.99 -0.66
C MET A 100 7.01 3.40 -1.25
N MET A 101 7.63 3.68 -2.41
CA MET A 101 7.45 4.95 -3.10
C MET A 101 6.00 5.19 -3.52
N ASP A 102 5.34 4.17 -4.06
CA ASP A 102 3.95 4.28 -4.47
C ASP A 102 3.01 4.40 -3.27
N VAL A 103 3.28 3.71 -2.16
CA VAL A 103 2.52 3.88 -0.91
C VAL A 103 2.65 5.32 -0.38
N LEU A 104 3.86 5.88 -0.33
CA LEU A 104 4.08 7.25 0.12
C LEU A 104 3.34 8.27 -0.76
N LYS A 105 3.42 8.11 -2.08
CA LYS A 105 2.69 8.98 -3.02
C LYS A 105 1.17 8.82 -2.91
N LEU A 106 0.69 7.60 -2.69
CA LEU A 106 -0.73 7.32 -2.49
C LEU A 106 -1.26 8.06 -1.26
N LEU A 107 -0.52 8.00 -0.15
CA LEU A 107 -0.91 8.56 1.15
C LEU A 107 -0.61 10.06 1.31
N ASP A 108 0.14 10.67 0.37
CA ASP A 108 0.63 12.04 0.48
C ASP A 108 -0.49 13.07 0.70
N GLY A 109 -0.47 13.65 1.90
CA GLY A 109 -1.39 14.67 2.39
C GLY A 109 -2.87 14.28 2.35
N CYS A 110 -3.21 12.99 2.23
CA CYS A 110 -4.59 12.52 2.26
C CYS A 110 -4.96 11.80 3.57
N ILE A 111 -4.01 11.46 4.43
CA ILE A 111 -4.29 10.86 5.74
C ILE A 111 -4.88 11.92 6.68
N VAL A 112 -6.02 11.57 7.28
CA VAL A 112 -6.67 12.35 8.35
C VAL A 112 -6.37 11.72 9.71
N GLU A 113 -6.45 10.39 9.79
CA GLU A 113 -6.18 9.64 11.01
C GLU A 113 -5.67 8.22 10.69
N VAL A 114 -4.87 7.65 11.59
CA VAL A 114 -4.41 6.26 11.55
C VAL A 114 -5.19 5.48 12.60
N GLU A 115 -5.94 4.46 12.14
CA GLU A 115 -6.70 3.56 13.01
C GLU A 115 -5.85 2.29 13.26
N LYS A 116 -5.56 1.98 14.54
CA LYS A 116 -4.89 0.74 14.95
C LYS A 116 -5.93 -0.32 15.33
#